data_AF-E2C2D6-F1
#
_entry.id   AF-E2C2D6-F1
#
_cell.length_a   1.000
_cell.length_b   1.000
_cell.length_c   1.000
_cell.angle_alpha   90.00
_cell.angle_beta   90.00
_cell.angle_gamma   90.00
#
_symmetry.space_group_name_H-M   'P 1'
#
loop_
_entity.id
_entity.type
_entity.pdbx_description
1 polymer ?
#
loop_
_entity_poly.entity_id
_entity_poly.type
_entity_poly.pdbx_seq_one_letter_code
_entity_poly.pdbx_strand_id
1 'polypeptide(L)'
;MKMLGQAVAKYLTEGELDEEKVKKITQDAKLDIGDAKAMVAALELIFTSSARYGVSAADLSSELQQLGLPREHSTAVARLHTDHCPQITAVLSSQSLRVSRLSSIEVLPCDSASPVSTVALKLKKVDGKEEDSTINISKDDVQVLLKELKRARALMESL
;
A
#
# COMPACT_ATOMS: atom_id res chain seq x y z
N MET A 1 -1.73 -26.08 0.90
CA MET A 1 -1.66 -24.64 1.23
C MET A 1 -0.49 -23.89 0.59
N LYS A 2 0.77 -24.33 0.76
CA LYS A 2 1.97 -23.61 0.26
C LYS A 2 1.95 -23.34 -1.25
N MET A 3 1.67 -24.36 -2.08
CA MET A 3 1.69 -24.21 -3.55
C MET A 3 0.58 -23.28 -4.06
N LEU A 4 -0.63 -23.40 -3.50
CA LEU A 4 -1.75 -22.54 -3.85
C LEU A 4 -1.48 -21.10 -3.37
N GLY A 5 -0.99 -20.92 -2.14
CA GLY A 5 -0.59 -19.62 -1.62
C GLY A 5 0.47 -18.94 -2.49
N GLN A 6 1.46 -19.68 -2.97
CA GLN A 6 2.47 -19.15 -3.89
C GLN A 6 1.87 -18.70 -5.24
N ALA A 7 0.89 -19.45 -5.77
CA ALA A 7 0.22 -19.06 -7.01
C ALA A 7 -0.60 -17.77 -6.81
N VAL A 8 -1.33 -17.65 -5.70
CA VAL A 8 -2.10 -16.45 -5.38
C VAL A 8 -1.19 -15.25 -5.09
N ALA A 9 -0.10 -15.43 -4.34
CA ALA A 9 0.85 -14.34 -4.08
C ALA A 9 1.48 -13.80 -5.37
N LYS A 10 1.82 -14.68 -6.33
CA LYS A 10 2.29 -14.25 -7.65
C LYS A 10 1.23 -13.54 -8.45
N TYR A 11 0.00 -14.05 -8.45
CA TYR A 11 -1.14 -13.39 -9.10
C TYR A 11 -1.33 -11.96 -8.60
N LEU A 12 -1.22 -11.72 -7.28
CA LEU A 12 -1.33 -10.38 -6.70
C LEU A 12 -0.21 -9.42 -7.14
N THR A 13 0.96 -9.93 -7.50
CA THR A 13 2.12 -9.10 -7.90
C THR A 13 2.28 -8.95 -9.41
N GLU A 14 1.89 -9.99 -10.17
CA GLU A 14 2.12 -10.10 -11.62
C GLU A 14 0.82 -9.93 -12.44
N GLY A 15 -0.36 -10.04 -11.80
CA GLY A 15 -1.67 -9.77 -12.40
C GLY A 15 -2.33 -10.95 -13.13
N GLU A 16 -1.60 -12.05 -13.39
CA GLU A 16 -2.14 -13.24 -14.07
C GLU A 16 -2.21 -14.45 -13.13
N LEU A 17 -3.39 -15.09 -13.08
CA LEU A 17 -3.60 -16.34 -12.36
C LEU A 17 -3.61 -17.51 -13.34
N ASP A 18 -2.68 -18.45 -13.15
CA ASP A 18 -2.65 -19.71 -13.92
C ASP A 18 -3.76 -20.66 -13.42
N GLU A 19 -4.93 -20.57 -14.05
CA GLU A 19 -6.11 -21.38 -13.70
C GLU A 19 -5.85 -22.90 -13.87
N GLU A 20 -5.05 -23.30 -14.86
CA GLU A 20 -4.71 -24.71 -15.03
C GLU A 20 -3.89 -25.23 -13.85
N LYS A 21 -2.93 -24.44 -13.39
CA LYS A 21 -2.10 -24.78 -12.23
C LYS A 21 -2.91 -24.80 -10.94
N VAL A 22 -3.83 -23.86 -10.75
CA VAL A 22 -4.76 -23.88 -9.61
C VAL A 22 -5.58 -25.17 -9.66
N LYS A 23 -6.17 -25.51 -10.81
CA LYS A 23 -6.96 -26.72 -10.99
C LYS A 23 -6.17 -27.99 -10.71
N LYS A 24 -4.92 -28.08 -11.16
CA LYS A 24 -4.02 -29.22 -10.86
C LYS A 24 -3.77 -29.35 -9.35
N ILE A 25 -3.46 -28.24 -8.68
CA ILE A 25 -3.20 -28.22 -7.23
C ILE A 25 -4.44 -28.62 -6.42
N THR A 26 -5.63 -28.18 -6.83
CA THR A 26 -6.87 -28.45 -6.07
C THR A 26 -7.45 -29.83 -6.37
N GLN A 27 -7.17 -30.41 -7.53
CA GLN A 27 -7.52 -31.80 -7.86
C GLN A 27 -6.82 -32.79 -6.93
N ASP A 28 -5.54 -32.59 -6.62
CA ASP A 28 -4.80 -33.44 -5.67
C ASP A 28 -5.46 -33.46 -4.28
N ALA A 29 -6.09 -32.35 -3.90
CA ALA A 29 -6.82 -32.19 -2.64
C ALA A 29 -8.29 -32.65 -2.71
N LYS A 30 -8.75 -33.16 -3.87
CA LYS A 30 -10.15 -33.57 -4.13
C LYS A 30 -11.18 -32.45 -3.88
N LEU A 31 -10.76 -31.20 -4.06
CA LEU A 31 -11.64 -30.04 -3.91
C LEU A 31 -12.42 -29.83 -5.20
N ASP A 32 -13.68 -29.39 -5.07
CA ASP A 32 -14.44 -28.95 -6.23
C ASP A 32 -13.98 -27.56 -6.71
N ILE A 33 -14.53 -27.11 -7.84
CA ILE A 33 -14.17 -25.81 -8.42
C ILE A 33 -14.66 -24.64 -7.56
N GLY A 34 -15.77 -24.80 -6.83
CA GLY A 34 -16.30 -23.79 -5.92
C GLY A 34 -15.37 -23.57 -4.73
N ASP A 35 -14.96 -24.66 -4.08
CA ASP A 35 -14.01 -24.68 -2.97
C ASP A 35 -12.65 -24.11 -3.40
N ALA A 36 -12.18 -24.49 -4.59
CA ALA A 36 -10.94 -23.96 -5.16
C ALA A 36 -10.99 -22.43 -5.29
N LYS A 37 -12.09 -21.89 -5.84
CA LYS A 37 -12.30 -20.43 -5.96
C LYS A 37 -12.40 -19.76 -4.60
N ALA A 38 -13.12 -20.37 -3.65
CA ALA A 38 -13.24 -19.86 -2.29
C ALA A 38 -11.87 -19.78 -1.59
N MET A 39 -11.02 -20.80 -1.75
CA MET A 39 -9.67 -20.81 -1.22
C MET A 39 -8.77 -19.73 -1.85
N VAL A 40 -8.86 -19.54 -3.17
CA VAL A 40 -8.12 -18.47 -3.87
C VAL A 40 -8.55 -17.11 -3.34
N ALA A 41 -9.86 -16.84 -3.27
CA ALA A 41 -10.38 -15.59 -2.75
C ALA A 41 -10.00 -15.34 -1.29
N ALA A 42 -10.03 -16.39 -0.45
CA ALA A 42 -9.62 -16.29 0.95
C ALA A 42 -8.12 -15.95 1.08
N LEU A 43 -7.25 -16.60 0.31
CA LEU A 43 -5.82 -16.28 0.29
C LEU A 43 -5.55 -14.88 -0.22
N GLU A 44 -6.23 -14.46 -1.28
CA GLU A 44 -6.14 -13.11 -1.82
C GLU A 44 -6.51 -12.07 -0.76
N LEU A 45 -7.63 -12.28 -0.05
CA LEU A 45 -8.05 -11.43 1.04
C LEU A 45 -7.02 -11.40 2.18
N ILE A 46 -6.49 -12.56 2.57
CA ILE A 46 -5.48 -12.68 3.64
C ILE A 46 -4.22 -11.90 3.27
N PHE A 47 -3.64 -12.15 2.09
CA PHE A 47 -2.41 -11.48 1.66
C PHE A 47 -2.61 -9.98 1.46
N THR A 48 -3.72 -9.58 0.83
CA THR A 48 -4.03 -8.16 0.60
C THR A 48 -4.23 -7.42 1.93
N SER A 49 -4.96 -8.01 2.87
CA SER A 49 -5.27 -7.37 4.16
C SER A 49 -4.04 -7.32 5.05
N SER A 50 -3.28 -8.42 5.17
CA SER A 50 -2.07 -8.46 5.99
C SER A 50 -1.00 -7.50 5.49
N ALA A 51 -0.80 -7.40 4.17
CA ALA A 51 0.11 -6.41 3.58
C ALA A 51 -0.38 -4.98 3.80
N ARG A 52 -1.67 -4.71 3.58
CA ARG A 52 -2.27 -3.37 3.76
C ARG A 52 -2.13 -2.83 5.18
N TYR A 53 -2.26 -3.70 6.18
CA TYR A 53 -2.22 -3.31 7.59
C TYR A 53 -0.87 -3.57 8.26
N GLY A 54 0.17 -3.94 7.50
CA GLY A 54 1.52 -4.16 8.03
C GLY A 54 1.59 -5.26 9.10
N VAL A 55 0.78 -6.32 8.96
CA VAL A 55 0.67 -7.39 9.96
C VAL A 55 1.97 -8.21 10.01
N SER A 56 2.47 -8.51 11.21
CA SER A 56 3.68 -9.34 11.34
C SER A 56 3.41 -10.80 10.97
N ALA A 57 4.44 -11.54 10.56
CA ALA A 57 4.31 -12.97 10.24
C ALA A 57 3.87 -13.81 11.45
N ALA A 58 4.31 -13.42 12.64
CA ALA A 58 3.94 -14.09 13.89
C ALA A 58 2.45 -13.90 14.19
N ASP A 59 1.96 -12.67 14.08
CA ASP A 59 0.55 -12.33 14.33
C ASP A 59 -0.34 -13.01 13.28
N LEU A 60 0.01 -12.91 11.99
CA LEU A 60 -0.74 -13.58 10.92
C LEU A 60 -0.82 -15.09 11.13
N SER A 61 0.29 -15.73 11.51
CA SER A 61 0.29 -17.17 11.80
C SER A 61 -0.57 -17.52 13.03
N SER A 62 -0.62 -16.66 14.05
CA SER A 62 -1.44 -16.85 15.25
C SER A 62 -2.93 -16.73 14.92
N GLU A 63 -3.33 -15.67 14.23
CA GLU A 63 -4.72 -15.42 13.81
C GLU A 63 -5.26 -16.57 12.94
N LEU A 64 -4.49 -17.02 11.95
CA LEU A 64 -4.90 -18.14 11.10
C LEU A 64 -5.12 -19.44 11.89
N GLN A 65 -4.30 -19.69 12.93
CA GLN A 65 -4.51 -20.85 13.80
C GLN A 65 -5.77 -20.72 14.67
N GLN A 66 -6.08 -19.51 15.16
CA GLN A 66 -7.30 -19.25 15.94
C GLN A 66 -8.57 -19.43 15.09
N LEU A 67 -8.50 -19.11 13.79
CA LEU A 67 -9.54 -19.39 12.82
C LEU A 67 -9.66 -20.89 12.45
N GLY A 68 -8.80 -21.74 13.01
CA GLY A 68 -8.84 -23.20 12.85
C GLY A 68 -7.90 -23.75 11.78
N LEU A 69 -7.03 -22.92 11.18
CA LEU A 69 -6.09 -23.39 10.16
C LEU A 69 -4.93 -24.16 10.82
N PRO A 70 -4.55 -25.35 10.32
CA PRO A 70 -3.45 -26.12 10.90
C PRO A 70 -2.14 -25.34 10.95
N ARG A 71 -1.37 -25.50 12.02
CA ARG A 71 -0.10 -24.78 12.27
C ARG A 71 0.85 -24.78 11.08
N GLU A 72 1.00 -25.91 10.39
CA GLU A 72 1.86 -26.02 9.21
C GLU A 72 1.40 -25.12 8.06
N HIS A 73 0.09 -25.04 7.84
CA HIS A 73 -0.51 -24.21 6.80
C HIS A 73 -0.41 -22.72 7.16
N SER A 74 -0.70 -22.37 8.40
CA SER A 74 -0.56 -20.99 8.91
C SER A 74 0.88 -20.49 8.79
N THR A 75 1.85 -21.33 9.19
CA THR A 75 3.29 -20.99 9.06
C THR A 75 3.69 -20.82 7.60
N ALA A 76 3.18 -21.66 6.69
CA ALA A 76 3.47 -21.54 5.27
C ALA A 76 2.90 -20.25 4.65
N VAL A 77 1.67 -19.88 5.00
CA VAL A 77 1.04 -18.62 4.55
C VAL A 77 1.77 -17.41 5.11
N ALA A 78 2.16 -17.44 6.39
CA ALA A 78 2.92 -16.36 7.02
C ALA A 78 4.29 -16.12 6.37
N ARG A 79 5.00 -17.18 6.00
CA ARG A 79 6.26 -17.07 5.24
C ARG A 79 6.05 -16.44 3.87
N LEU A 80 5.05 -16.93 3.13
CA LEU A 80 4.72 -16.38 1.81
C LEU A 80 4.34 -14.90 1.89
N HIS A 81 3.60 -14.51 2.94
CA HIS A 81 3.30 -13.11 3.23
C HIS A 81 4.60 -12.32 3.41
N THR A 82 5.53 -12.74 4.26
CA THR A 82 6.82 -12.05 4.43
C THR A 82 7.57 -11.89 3.11
N ASP A 83 7.60 -12.94 2.28
CA ASP A 83 8.35 -12.95 1.02
C ASP A 83 7.77 -11.99 -0.04
N HIS A 84 6.45 -11.80 -0.06
CA HIS A 84 5.74 -11.04 -1.11
C HIS A 84 5.11 -9.73 -0.63
N CYS A 85 5.08 -9.47 0.68
CA CYS A 85 4.46 -8.29 1.29
C CYS A 85 5.00 -6.98 0.68
N PRO A 86 6.32 -6.79 0.46
CA PRO A 86 6.83 -5.56 -0.16
C PRO A 86 6.26 -5.32 -1.57
N GLN A 87 6.19 -6.36 -2.40
CA GLN A 87 5.67 -6.26 -3.77
C GLN A 87 4.15 -6.03 -3.77
N ILE A 88 3.40 -6.76 -2.92
CA ILE A 88 1.95 -6.61 -2.79
C ILE A 88 1.62 -5.19 -2.32
N THR A 89 2.33 -4.68 -1.30
CA THR A 89 2.18 -3.30 -0.82
C THR A 89 2.50 -2.29 -1.91
N ALA A 90 3.50 -2.53 -2.76
CA ALA A 90 3.80 -1.66 -3.89
C ALA A 90 2.68 -1.62 -4.94
N VAL A 91 2.08 -2.77 -5.27
CA VAL A 91 0.92 -2.86 -6.18
C VAL A 91 -0.30 -2.17 -5.56
N LEU A 92 -0.62 -2.45 -4.31
CA LEU A 92 -1.73 -1.78 -3.61
C LEU A 92 -1.50 -0.26 -3.54
N SER A 93 -0.27 0.19 -3.34
CA SER A 93 0.11 1.60 -3.31
C SER A 93 0.08 2.29 -4.67
N SER A 94 0.21 1.54 -5.77
CA SER A 94 0.08 2.07 -7.13
C SER A 94 -1.39 2.16 -7.55
N GLN A 95 -2.23 1.25 -7.07
CA GLN A 95 -3.68 1.20 -7.30
C GLN A 95 -4.49 2.07 -6.32
N SER A 96 -3.91 2.43 -5.18
CA SER A 96 -4.54 3.29 -4.19
C SER A 96 -4.86 4.67 -4.75
N LEU A 97 -6.02 5.22 -4.36
CA LEU A 97 -6.40 6.59 -4.65
C LEU A 97 -5.40 7.54 -3.99
N ARG A 98 -4.40 7.98 -4.74
CA ARG A 98 -3.45 8.99 -4.28
C ARG A 98 -4.16 10.33 -4.26
N VAL A 99 -4.09 11.05 -3.15
CA VAL A 99 -4.36 12.50 -3.14
C VAL A 99 -3.28 13.23 -3.95
N SER A 100 -3.61 14.43 -4.44
CA SER A 100 -2.67 15.31 -5.12
C SER A 100 -1.38 15.46 -4.29
N ARG A 101 -0.23 15.31 -4.95
CA ARG A 101 1.08 15.36 -4.29
C ARG A 101 1.68 16.75 -4.42
N LEU A 102 2.18 17.30 -3.32
CA LEU A 102 2.97 18.53 -3.35
C LEU A 102 4.31 18.25 -4.07
N SER A 103 4.55 18.93 -5.20
CA SER A 103 5.76 18.77 -6.01
C SER A 103 6.82 19.82 -5.67
N SER A 104 6.41 21.07 -5.48
CA SER A 104 7.31 22.14 -5.07
C SER A 104 6.60 23.25 -4.30
N ILE A 105 7.38 24.01 -3.55
CA ILE A 105 6.94 25.19 -2.80
C ILE A 105 7.82 26.34 -3.25
N GLU A 106 7.20 27.46 -3.61
CA GLU A 106 7.91 28.67 -4.04
C GLU A 106 7.33 29.88 -3.33
N VAL A 107 8.17 30.77 -2.82
CA VAL A 107 7.72 32.07 -2.31
C VAL A 107 7.75 33.04 -3.48
N LEU A 108 6.58 33.54 -3.88
CA LEU A 108 6.48 34.46 -5.01
C LEU A 108 7.06 35.84 -4.65
N PRO A 109 7.63 36.56 -5.63
CA PRO A 109 8.09 37.93 -5.42
C PRO A 109 6.96 38.82 -4.89
N CYS A 110 7.19 39.44 -3.75
CA CYS A 110 6.27 40.37 -3.10
C CYS A 110 7.04 41.63 -2.70
N ASP A 111 6.35 42.76 -2.59
CA ASP A 111 6.92 44.00 -2.08
C ASP A 111 7.61 43.76 -0.73
N SER A 112 8.88 44.20 -0.64
CA SER A 112 9.67 44.18 0.58
C SER A 112 8.97 44.88 1.75
N ALA A 113 8.12 45.89 1.51
CA ALA A 113 7.36 46.60 2.52
C ALA A 113 6.10 45.86 3.01
N SER A 114 5.61 44.85 2.27
CA SER A 114 4.42 44.09 2.66
C SER A 114 4.72 43.17 3.85
N PRO A 115 3.87 43.10 4.89
CA PRO A 115 4.01 42.11 5.96
C PRO A 115 3.61 40.69 5.53
N VAL A 116 3.04 40.54 4.33
CA VAL A 116 2.50 39.28 3.80
C VAL A 116 3.33 38.81 2.62
N SER A 117 3.61 37.51 2.59
CA SER A 117 4.21 36.78 1.47
C SER A 117 3.18 35.85 0.82
N THR A 118 3.24 35.74 -0.50
CA THR A 118 2.47 34.74 -1.24
C THR A 118 3.33 33.51 -1.47
N VAL A 119 2.84 32.34 -1.05
CA VAL A 119 3.49 31.04 -1.25
C VAL A 119 2.69 30.26 -2.29
N ALA A 120 3.35 29.84 -3.37
CA ALA A 120 2.81 28.95 -4.37
C ALA A 120 3.14 27.50 -4.01
N LEU A 121 2.11 26.67 -3.91
CA LEU A 121 2.19 25.23 -3.70
C LEU A 121 1.86 24.55 -5.02
N LYS A 122 2.86 23.94 -5.67
CA LYS A 122 2.64 23.16 -6.89
C LYS A 122 2.15 21.78 -6.51
N LEU A 123 0.96 21.42 -6.97
CA LEU A 123 0.31 20.15 -6.69
C LEU A 123 0.23 19.34 -7.98
N LYS A 124 0.77 18.12 -7.95
CA LYS A 124 0.55 17.13 -8.99
C LYS A 124 -0.72 16.36 -8.66
N LYS A 125 -1.79 16.63 -9.40
CA LYS A 125 -3.08 15.95 -9.27
C LYS A 125 -2.99 14.50 -9.71
N VAL A 126 -4.01 13.73 -9.30
CA VAL A 126 -4.17 12.31 -9.62
C VAL A 126 -4.29 12.07 -11.12
N ASP A 127 -4.87 13.02 -11.86
CA ASP A 127 -4.98 13.00 -13.33
C ASP A 127 -3.67 13.38 -14.05
N GLY A 128 -2.58 13.58 -13.29
CA GLY A 128 -1.26 13.93 -13.80
C GLY A 128 -1.06 15.41 -14.11
N LYS A 129 -2.10 16.25 -13.99
CA LYS A 129 -1.98 17.70 -14.20
C LYS A 129 -1.31 18.37 -13.01
N GLU A 130 -0.53 19.40 -13.30
CA GLU A 130 0.00 20.29 -12.27
C GLU A 130 -0.94 21.47 -12.08
N GLU A 131 -1.21 21.81 -10.82
CA GLU A 131 -1.98 22.98 -10.42
C GLU A 131 -1.22 23.74 -9.34
N ASP A 132 -1.18 25.06 -9.49
CA ASP A 132 -0.59 25.95 -8.50
C ASP A 132 -1.69 26.44 -7.56
N SER A 133 -1.53 26.16 -6.26
CA SER A 133 -2.40 26.69 -5.21
C SER A 133 -1.63 27.75 -4.43
N THR A 134 -2.11 28.99 -4.46
CA THR A 134 -1.46 30.11 -3.75
C THR A 134 -2.09 30.35 -2.39
N ILE A 135 -1.25 30.57 -1.38
CA ILE A 135 -1.67 31.01 -0.05
C ILE A 135 -0.96 32.32 0.31
N ASN A 136 -1.65 33.20 1.02
CA ASN A 136 -1.07 34.42 1.58
C ASN A 136 -0.84 34.21 3.07
N ILE A 137 0.38 34.45 3.53
CA ILE A 137 0.81 34.20 4.90
C ILE A 137 1.75 35.31 5.37
N SER A 138 1.85 35.57 6.68
CA SER A 138 2.81 36.55 7.18
C SER A 138 4.25 36.10 6.87
N LYS A 139 5.15 37.07 6.66
CA LYS A 139 6.58 36.78 6.40
C LYS A 139 7.22 35.95 7.52
N ASP A 140 6.85 36.21 8.77
CA ASP A 140 7.39 35.50 9.93
C ASP A 140 6.93 34.04 9.97
N ASP A 141 5.70 33.79 9.52
CA ASP A 141 5.09 32.45 9.53
C ASP A 141 5.57 31.56 8.37
N VAL A 142 6.16 32.10 7.30
CA VAL A 142 6.73 31.31 6.18
C VAL A 142 7.77 30.31 6.69
N GLN A 143 8.64 30.74 7.61
CA GLN A 143 9.68 29.88 8.18
C GLN A 143 9.07 28.80 9.08
N VAL A 144 8.01 29.14 9.81
CA VAL A 144 7.27 28.19 10.66
C VAL A 144 6.61 27.11 9.79
N LEU A 145 5.93 27.52 8.72
CA LEU A 145 5.31 26.61 7.76
C LEU A 145 6.35 25.67 7.12
N LEU A 146 7.49 26.20 6.67
CA LEU A 146 8.55 25.38 6.09
C LEU A 146 9.08 24.34 7.09
N LYS A 147 9.26 24.73 8.36
CA LYS A 147 9.71 23.83 9.42
C LYS A 147 8.70 22.71 9.68
N GLU A 148 7.41 23.04 9.79
CA GLU A 148 6.36 22.04 10.03
C GLU A 148 6.18 21.10 8.82
N LEU A 149 6.28 21.60 7.59
CA LEU A 149 6.22 20.76 6.39
C LEU A 149 7.41 19.80 6.30
N LYS A 150 8.63 20.24 6.66
CA LYS A 150 9.79 19.35 6.78
C LYS A 150 9.58 18.29 7.85
N ARG A 151 9.00 18.65 9.00
CA ARG A 151 8.68 17.71 10.08
C ARG A 151 7.66 16.67 9.62
N ALA A 152 6.58 17.10 8.97
CA ALA A 152 5.56 16.22 8.43
C ALA A 152 6.14 15.26 7.38
N ARG A 153 7.01 15.76 6.49
CA ARG A 153 7.72 14.93 5.51
C ARG A 153 8.59 13.87 6.18
N ALA A 154 9.40 14.25 7.18
CA ALA A 154 10.24 13.30 7.89
C ALA A 154 9.42 12.20 8.60
N LEU A 155 8.27 12.56 9.18
CA LEU A 155 7.35 11.58 9.77
C LEU A 155 6.79 10.63 8.70
N MET A 156 6.37 11.16 7.55
CA MET A 156 5.86 10.37 6.43
C MET A 156 6.91 9.43 5.81
N GLU A 157 8.17 9.84 5.77
CA GLU A 157 9.29 8.99 5.29
C GLU A 157 9.70 7.91 6.32
N SER A 158 9.28 8.06 7.58
CA SER A 158 9.54 7.08 8.65
C SER A 158 8.42 6.05 8.85
N LEU A 159 7.32 6.18 8.12
CA LEU A 159 6.18 5.24 8.06
C LEU A 159 6.37 4.26 6.90
#